data_AF-A0A3A2J682-F1
#
_entry.id   AF-A0A3A2J682-F1
#
_cell.length_a   1.000
_cell.length_b   1.000
_cell.length_c   1.000
_cell.angle_alpha   90.00
_cell.angle_beta   90.00
_cell.angle_gamma   90.00
#
_symmetry.space_group_name_H-M   'P 1'
#
loop_
_entity.id
_entity.type
_entity.pdbx_description
1 polymer ?
#
loop_
_entity_poly.entity_id
_entity_poly.type
_entity_poly.pdbx_seq_one_letter_code
_entity_poly.pdbx_strand_id
1 'polypeptide(L)'
;MIKTTSITLLLITASVSVCMAGSINNNVWSPSACGNEPEIPVIKKDNIETYNQSIKAINEWQQASITYNTCMVNEANADKALIAKIANEKQNKFRVAVEKIKVDTDAAKALLDKADK
;
A
#
# COMPACT_ATOMS: atom_id res chain seq x y z
N MET A 1 46.24 -31.30 17.36
CA MET A 1 45.80 -30.31 16.35
C MET A 1 44.36 -30.61 15.96
N ILE A 2 43.39 -29.87 16.47
CA ILE A 2 42.01 -29.88 15.97
C ILE A 2 41.61 -28.41 15.84
N LYS A 3 41.53 -27.91 14.60
CA LYS A 3 41.09 -26.55 14.28
C LYS A 3 39.58 -26.59 14.10
N THR A 4 38.84 -26.10 15.09
CA THR A 4 37.40 -25.85 15.01
C THR A 4 37.17 -24.56 14.25
N THR A 5 36.79 -24.67 12.97
CA THR A 5 36.39 -23.54 12.13
C THR A 5 34.90 -23.28 12.35
N SER A 6 34.58 -22.23 13.11
CA SER A 6 33.21 -21.70 13.24
C SER A 6 32.78 -21.04 11.94
N ILE A 7 31.74 -21.58 11.29
CA ILE A 7 31.06 -20.93 10.15
C ILE A 7 29.95 -20.06 10.72
N THR A 8 30.17 -18.74 10.76
CA THR A 8 29.14 -17.76 11.08
C THR A 8 28.26 -17.54 9.84
N LEU A 9 27.02 -18.05 9.89
CA LEU A 9 26.02 -17.84 8.84
C LEU A 9 25.45 -16.42 8.96
N LEU A 10 25.88 -15.53 8.07
CA LEU A 10 25.38 -14.15 7.98
C LEU A 10 24.01 -14.15 7.27
N LEU A 11 22.92 -14.02 8.03
CA LEU A 11 21.58 -13.82 7.47
C LEU A 11 21.47 -12.39 6.90
N ILE A 12 21.53 -12.26 5.58
CA ILE A 12 21.20 -11.03 4.86
C ILE A 12 19.67 -10.91 4.83
N THR A 13 19.12 -10.10 5.73
CA THR A 13 17.71 -9.69 5.65
C THR A 13 17.57 -8.66 4.53
N ALA A 14 17.22 -9.12 3.33
CA ALA A 14 16.78 -8.23 2.26
C ALA A 14 15.46 -7.58 2.70
N SER A 15 15.53 -6.34 3.18
CA SER A 15 14.35 -5.51 3.39
C SER A 15 13.74 -5.20 2.03
N VAL A 16 12.70 -5.96 1.67
CA VAL A 16 11.80 -5.62 0.58
C VAL A 16 11.06 -4.35 0.96
N SER A 17 11.61 -3.21 0.55
CA SER A 17 10.87 -1.94 0.55
C SER A 17 9.69 -2.11 -0.40
N VAL A 18 8.53 -2.37 0.17
CA VAL A 18 7.24 -2.24 -0.52
C VAL A 18 7.03 -0.76 -0.78
N CYS A 19 7.57 -0.26 -1.90
CA CYS A 19 7.23 1.09 -2.37
C CYS A 19 5.73 1.10 -2.66
N MET A 20 4.97 1.78 -1.81
CA MET A 20 3.62 2.19 -2.14
C MET A 20 3.69 3.10 -3.37
N ALA A 21 2.76 2.93 -4.31
CA ALA A 21 2.68 3.75 -5.50
C ALA A 21 2.20 5.17 -5.16
N GLY A 22 1.39 5.34 -4.11
CA GLY A 22 1.01 6.63 -3.52
C GLY A 22 1.32 6.70 -2.02
N SER A 23 0.77 7.72 -1.35
CA SER A 23 0.92 7.88 0.10
C SER A 23 -0.39 8.35 0.75
N ILE A 24 -0.59 7.99 2.03
CA ILE A 24 -1.70 8.47 2.84
C ILE A 24 -1.12 9.35 3.95
N ASN A 25 -1.52 10.62 3.96
CA ASN A 25 -1.18 11.57 5.02
C ASN A 25 -2.47 12.21 5.54
N ASN A 26 -2.69 12.20 6.86
CA ASN A 26 -3.90 12.75 7.49
C ASN A 26 -5.20 12.29 6.82
N ASN A 27 -5.33 10.99 6.54
CA ASN A 27 -6.47 10.37 5.85
C ASN A 27 -6.70 10.83 4.40
N VAL A 28 -5.79 11.59 3.82
CA VAL A 28 -5.80 11.97 2.41
C VAL A 28 -4.79 11.13 1.66
N TRP A 29 -5.25 10.44 0.61
CA TRP A 29 -4.37 9.73 -0.31
C TRP A 29 -3.95 10.66 -1.44
N SER A 30 -2.69 10.61 -1.82
CA SER A 30 -2.13 11.32 -2.97
C SER A 30 -1.23 10.41 -3.80
N PRO A 31 -1.31 10.47 -5.15
CA PRO A 31 -0.42 9.72 -6.02
C PRO A 31 1.02 10.21 -5.87
N SER A 32 2.00 9.36 -6.19
CA SER A 32 3.42 9.76 -6.13
C SER A 32 4.08 9.93 -7.49
N ALA A 33 3.63 9.20 -8.53
CA ALA A 33 4.29 9.17 -9.83
C ALA A 33 3.43 9.73 -10.99
N CYS A 34 2.20 10.16 -10.72
CA CYS A 34 1.27 10.64 -11.76
C CYS A 34 1.54 12.08 -12.26
N GLY A 35 2.51 12.79 -11.66
CA GLY A 35 2.77 14.19 -11.96
C GLY A 35 1.74 15.13 -11.33
N ASN A 36 1.61 16.32 -11.92
CA ASN A 36 0.67 17.34 -11.43
C ASN A 36 -0.73 17.12 -12.02
N GLU A 37 -1.74 17.39 -11.21
CA GLU A 37 -3.12 17.45 -11.68
C GLU A 37 -3.27 18.57 -12.74
N PRO A 38 -3.82 18.27 -13.93
CA PRO A 38 -4.01 19.28 -14.97
C PRO A 38 -4.98 20.39 -14.53
N GLU A 39 -4.53 21.65 -14.64
CA GLU A 39 -5.35 22.80 -14.29
C GLU A 39 -6.53 22.96 -15.25
N ILE A 40 -7.73 23.17 -14.68
CA ILE A 40 -8.96 23.32 -15.46
C ILE A 40 -8.90 24.64 -16.25
N PRO A 41 -9.04 24.64 -17.58
CA PRO A 41 -8.93 25.84 -18.38
C PRO A 41 -10.14 26.77 -18.20
N VAL A 42 -9.88 28.08 -18.17
CA VAL A 42 -10.92 29.10 -18.16
C VAL A 42 -11.47 29.34 -19.57
N ILE A 43 -12.79 29.34 -19.70
CA ILE A 43 -13.48 29.56 -20.98
C ILE A 43 -13.68 31.06 -21.20
N LYS A 44 -12.98 31.61 -22.21
CA LYS A 44 -13.13 33.00 -22.64
C LYS A 44 -14.32 33.14 -23.57
N LYS A 45 -15.05 34.25 -23.43
CA LYS A 45 -16.34 34.49 -24.12
C LYS A 45 -16.40 35.87 -24.80
N ASP A 46 -15.27 36.56 -24.89
CA ASP A 46 -15.21 37.95 -25.35
C ASP A 46 -15.45 38.04 -26.87
N ASN A 47 -14.90 37.09 -27.61
CA ASN A 47 -15.05 36.98 -29.07
C ASN A 47 -14.72 35.56 -29.57
N ILE A 48 -14.98 35.30 -30.85
CA ILE A 48 -14.76 33.99 -31.49
C ILE A 48 -13.30 33.53 -31.41
N GLU A 49 -12.34 34.43 -31.54
CA GLU A 49 -10.91 34.09 -31.46
C GLU A 49 -10.53 33.57 -30.07
N THR A 50 -10.89 34.33 -29.03
CA THR A 50 -10.63 33.94 -27.64
C THR A 50 -11.38 32.66 -27.24
N TYR A 51 -12.57 32.44 -27.79
CA TYR A 51 -13.31 31.19 -27.60
C TYR A 51 -12.59 30.00 -28.26
N ASN A 52 -12.11 30.16 -29.50
CA ASN A 52 -11.35 29.11 -30.18
C ASN A 52 -10.04 28.76 -29.44
N GLN A 53 -9.38 29.74 -28.82
CA GLN A 53 -8.24 29.48 -27.92
C GLN A 53 -8.65 28.62 -26.71
N SER A 54 -9.81 28.88 -26.11
CA SER A 54 -10.34 28.04 -25.03
C SER A 54 -10.64 26.61 -25.49
N ILE A 55 -11.15 26.41 -26.71
CA ILE A 55 -11.37 25.06 -27.26
C ILE A 55 -10.05 24.29 -27.38
N LYS A 56 -8.98 24.93 -27.85
CA LYS A 56 -7.65 24.30 -27.87
C LYS A 56 -7.18 23.90 -26.47
N ALA A 57 -7.30 24.81 -25.50
CA ALA A 57 -6.92 24.56 -24.11
C ALA A 57 -7.74 23.41 -23.48
N ILE A 58 -9.03 23.32 -23.79
CA ILE A 58 -9.90 22.21 -23.34
C ILE A 58 -9.41 20.89 -23.90
N ASN A 59 -9.10 20.81 -25.20
CA ASN A 59 -8.63 19.57 -25.81
C ASN A 59 -7.30 19.10 -25.20
N GLU A 60 -6.38 20.02 -24.94
CA GLU A 60 -5.10 19.73 -24.27
C GLU A 60 -5.32 19.25 -22.83
N TRP A 61 -6.17 19.95 -22.08
CA TRP A 61 -6.54 19.57 -20.72
C TRP A 61 -7.22 18.19 -20.67
N GLN A 62 -8.12 17.88 -21.60
CA GLN A 62 -8.79 16.57 -21.66
C GLN A 62 -7.79 15.43 -21.81
N GLN A 63 -6.83 15.57 -22.75
CA GLN A 63 -5.82 14.56 -22.98
C GLN A 63 -4.92 14.37 -21.75
N ALA A 64 -4.47 15.46 -21.14
CA ALA A 64 -3.66 15.42 -19.92
C ALA A 64 -4.43 14.80 -18.74
N SER A 65 -5.72 15.13 -18.61
CA SER A 65 -6.59 14.63 -17.53
C SER A 65 -6.82 13.14 -17.63
N ILE A 66 -7.01 12.61 -18.84
CA ILE A 66 -7.14 11.16 -19.06
C ILE A 66 -5.85 10.44 -18.63
N THR A 67 -4.68 10.95 -19.01
CA THR A 67 -3.38 10.38 -18.62
C THR A 67 -3.19 10.41 -17.11
N TYR A 68 -3.42 11.56 -16.49
CA TYR A 68 -3.29 11.73 -15.03
C TYR A 68 -4.24 10.81 -14.27
N ASN A 69 -5.54 10.82 -14.62
CA ASN A 69 -6.55 10.01 -13.94
C ASN A 69 -6.30 8.50 -14.11
N THR A 70 -5.86 8.07 -15.30
CA THR A 70 -5.49 6.66 -15.53
C THR A 70 -4.35 6.23 -14.63
N CYS A 71 -3.30 7.05 -14.50
CA CYS A 71 -2.23 6.78 -13.55
C CYS A 71 -2.75 6.71 -12.11
N MET A 72 -3.54 7.71 -11.69
CA MET A 72 -4.10 7.77 -10.35
C MET A 72 -4.89 6.51 -9.98
N VAL A 73 -5.74 6.04 -10.89
CA VAL A 73 -6.53 4.82 -10.70
C VAL A 73 -5.64 3.59 -10.55
N ASN A 74 -4.56 3.50 -11.34
CA ASN A 74 -3.62 2.38 -11.26
C ASN A 74 -2.87 2.37 -9.92
N GLU A 75 -2.32 3.52 -9.49
CA GLU A 75 -1.62 3.63 -8.21
C GLU A 75 -2.55 3.33 -7.02
N ALA A 76 -3.74 3.92 -6.99
CA ALA A 76 -4.71 3.72 -5.92
C ALA A 76 -5.13 2.24 -5.79
N ASN A 77 -5.30 1.54 -6.92
CA ASN A 77 -5.62 0.11 -6.91
C ASN A 77 -4.45 -0.75 -6.42
N ALA A 78 -3.22 -0.43 -6.82
CA ALA A 78 -2.02 -1.12 -6.35
C ALA A 78 -1.85 -0.95 -4.83
N ASP A 79 -2.00 0.27 -4.32
CA ASP A 79 -1.91 0.59 -2.90
C ASP A 79 -3.00 -0.10 -2.08
N LYS A 80 -4.26 -0.05 -2.55
CA LYS A 80 -5.38 -0.76 -1.92
C LYS A 80 -5.10 -2.26 -1.78
N ALA A 81 -4.59 -2.89 -2.84
CA ALA A 81 -4.26 -4.31 -2.83
C ALA A 81 -3.12 -4.62 -1.84
N LEU A 82 -2.08 -3.78 -1.81
CA LEU A 82 -0.95 -3.93 -0.91
C LEU A 82 -1.36 -3.74 0.56
N ILE A 83 -2.14 -2.70 0.88
CA ILE A 83 -2.67 -2.47 2.23
C ILE A 83 -3.52 -3.66 2.68
N ALA A 84 -4.44 -4.14 1.83
CA ALA A 84 -5.29 -5.28 2.16
C ALA A 84 -4.45 -6.54 2.44
N LYS A 85 -3.46 -6.82 1.59
CA LYS A 85 -2.53 -7.94 1.80
C LYS A 85 -1.80 -7.83 3.14
N ILE A 86 -1.16 -6.70 3.43
CA ILE A 86 -0.40 -6.50 4.67
C ILE A 86 -1.31 -6.59 5.90
N ALA A 87 -2.50 -5.99 5.84
CA ALA A 87 -3.46 -6.04 6.93
C ALA A 87 -3.90 -7.48 7.22
N ASN A 88 -4.27 -8.24 6.18
CA ASN A 88 -4.67 -9.64 6.30
C ASN A 88 -3.53 -10.51 6.85
N GLU A 89 -2.29 -10.31 6.38
CA GLU A 89 -1.12 -11.03 6.90
C GLU A 89 -0.91 -10.76 8.40
N LYS A 90 -1.04 -9.50 8.84
CA LYS A 90 -0.92 -9.13 10.26
C LYS A 90 -2.05 -9.73 11.10
N GLN A 91 -3.29 -9.64 10.63
CA GLN A 91 -4.45 -10.21 11.31
C GLN A 91 -4.34 -11.74 11.43
N ASN A 92 -3.89 -12.41 10.37
CA ASN A 92 -3.68 -13.85 10.37
C ASN A 92 -2.60 -14.28 11.38
N LYS A 93 -1.47 -13.56 11.42
CA LYS A 93 -0.41 -13.81 12.42
C LYS A 93 -0.94 -13.66 13.84
N PHE A 94 -1.74 -12.63 14.10
CA PHE A 94 -2.35 -12.42 15.41
C PHE A 94 -3.34 -13.54 15.78
N ARG A 95 -4.21 -13.95 14.85
CA ARG A 95 -5.15 -15.06 15.05
C ARG A 95 -4.42 -16.36 15.42
N VAL A 96 -3.37 -16.72 14.69
CA VAL A 96 -2.56 -17.92 14.98
C VAL A 96 -1.95 -17.86 16.40
N ALA A 97 -1.47 -16.69 16.83
CA ALA A 97 -0.93 -16.53 18.19
C ALA A 97 -2.01 -16.73 19.27
N VAL A 98 -3.21 -16.17 19.06
CA VAL A 98 -4.35 -16.34 19.97
C VAL A 98 -4.77 -17.81 20.06
N GLU A 99 -4.89 -18.50 18.91
CA GLU A 99 -5.22 -19.93 18.86
C GLU A 99 -4.18 -20.77 19.59
N LYS A 100 -2.89 -20.46 19.42
CA LYS A 100 -1.82 -21.15 20.14
C LYS A 100 -1.93 -20.98 21.66
N ILE A 101 -2.12 -19.75 22.14
CA ILE A 101 -2.25 -19.49 23.58
C ILE A 101 -3.46 -20.25 24.17
N LYS A 102 -4.57 -20.29 23.43
CA LYS A 102 -5.75 -21.06 23.84
C LYS A 102 -5.42 -22.55 23.99
N VAL A 103 -4.80 -23.16 22.96
CA VAL A 103 -4.41 -24.58 22.99
C VAL A 103 -3.45 -24.87 24.14
N ASP A 104 -2.43 -24.02 24.34
CA ASP A 104 -1.46 -24.19 25.42
C ASP A 104 -2.12 -24.08 26.81
N THR A 105 -3.09 -23.17 26.97
CA THR A 105 -3.87 -23.00 28.21
C THR A 105 -4.77 -24.19 28.49
N ASP A 106 -5.48 -24.69 27.48
CA ASP A 106 -6.35 -25.87 27.60
C ASP A 106 -5.51 -27.12 27.95
N ALA A 107 -4.33 -27.26 27.35
CA ALA A 107 -3.40 -28.34 27.67
C ALA A 107 -2.88 -28.26 29.12
N ALA A 108 -2.48 -27.07 29.57
CA ALA A 108 -2.04 -26.85 30.95
C ALA A 108 -3.16 -27.16 31.96
N LYS A 109 -4.39 -26.72 31.69
CA LYS A 109 -5.55 -27.03 32.53
C LYS A 109 -5.78 -28.54 32.64
N ALA A 110 -5.74 -29.25 31.51
CA ALA A 110 -5.94 -30.70 31.49
C ALA A 110 -4.86 -31.47 32.29
N LEU A 111 -3.64 -30.93 32.41
CA LEU A 111 -2.59 -31.50 33.25
C LEU A 111 -2.88 -31.26 34.74
N LEU A 112 -3.30 -30.06 35.12
CA LEU A 112 -3.68 -29.73 36.51
C LEU A 112 -4.87 -30.56 36.98
N ASP A 113 -5.94 -30.66 36.17
CA ASP A 113 -7.15 -31.43 36.51
C ASP A 113 -6.86 -32.94 36.68
N LYS A 114 -5.75 -33.46 36.13
CA LYS A 114 -5.27 -34.84 36.34
C LYS A 114 -4.41 -34.98 37.58
N ALA A 115 -3.66 -33.95 37.96
CA ALA A 115 -2.78 -33.95 39.13
C ALA A 115 -3.56 -33.79 40.44
N ASP A 116 -4.74 -33.16 40.40
CA ASP A 116 -5.64 -32.97 41.55
C ASP A 116 -6.54 -34.20 41.83
N LYS A 117 -6.37 -35.31 41.11
CA LYS A 117 -7.08 -36.58 41.28
C LYS A 117 -6.15 -37.68 41.77
#